data_AF-A0A931ZS08-F1
#
_entry.id   AF-A0A931ZS08-F1
#
_cell.length_a   1.000
_cell.length_b   1.000
_cell.length_c   1.000
_cell.angle_alpha   90.00
_cell.angle_beta   90.00
_cell.angle_gamma   90.00
#
_symmetry.space_group_name_H-M   'P 1'
#
loop_
_entity.id
_entity.type
_entity.pdbx_description
1 polymer ?
#
loop_
_entity_poly.entity_id
_entity_poly.type
_entity_poly.pdbx_seq_one_letter_code
_entity_poly.pdbx_strand_id
1 'polypeptide(L)'
;MGTMAELKVRKLTQNQAKVIQAMVSVPYANFVVPGTYISTASGLQGNALGGTVSALERNGIIQPFGRDGRQFNWELIDPDLRQAHREDSKTFLHMLTTIAGGTISV
;
A
#
# COMPACT_ATOMS: atom_id res chain seq x y z
N MET A 1 21.44 -0.19 6.44
CA MET A 1 20.75 1.10 6.73
C MET A 1 19.88 1.58 5.55
N GLY A 2 19.41 0.71 4.63
CA GLY A 2 18.96 1.14 3.28
C GLY A 2 17.45 1.43 3.10
N THR A 3 16.57 0.55 3.55
CA THR A 3 15.15 0.53 3.13
C THR A 3 14.29 1.63 3.73
N MET A 4 14.44 1.90 5.04
CA MET A 4 13.64 2.90 5.76
C MET A 4 13.92 4.35 5.32
N ALA A 5 15.15 4.63 4.92
CA ALA A 5 15.58 5.95 4.45
C ALA A 5 15.09 6.21 3.02
N GLU A 6 15.14 5.19 2.14
CA GLU A 6 14.63 5.29 0.77
C GLU A 6 13.10 5.46 0.71
N LEU A 7 12.38 4.86 1.64
CA LEU A 7 10.96 5.08 1.84
C LEU A 7 10.60 6.53 2.23
N LYS A 8 11.45 7.20 3.01
CA LYS A 8 11.31 8.63 3.31
C LYS A 8 11.62 9.52 2.09
N VAL A 9 12.39 9.02 1.12
CA VAL A 9 12.76 9.73 -0.12
C VAL A 9 11.69 9.55 -1.20
N ARG A 10 10.98 8.42 -1.22
CA ARG A 10 9.80 8.21 -2.06
C ARG A 10 8.73 9.20 -1.62
N LYS A 11 8.53 10.26 -2.39
CA LYS A 11 7.49 11.30 -2.22
C LYS A 11 6.08 10.71 -2.44
N LEU A 12 5.69 9.74 -1.60
CA LEU A 12 4.37 9.15 -1.61
C LEU A 12 3.34 10.21 -1.22
N THR A 13 2.26 10.30 -1.98
CA THR A 13 1.12 11.11 -1.57
C THR A 13 0.39 10.44 -0.41
N GLN A 14 -0.41 11.23 0.32
CA GLN A 14 -1.25 10.72 1.41
C GLN A 14 -2.11 9.53 0.97
N ASN A 15 -2.72 9.61 -0.22
CA ASN A 15 -3.56 8.54 -0.75
C ASN A 15 -2.74 7.30 -1.12
N GLN A 16 -1.55 7.46 -1.69
CA GLN A 16 -0.66 6.35 -2.00
C GLN A 16 -0.23 5.62 -0.73
N ALA A 17 0.12 6.36 0.32
CA ALA A 17 0.47 5.79 1.61
C ALA A 17 -0.71 4.99 2.21
N LYS A 18 -1.96 5.50 2.12
CA LYS A 18 -3.16 4.77 2.57
C LYS A 18 -3.39 3.46 1.82
N VAL A 19 -3.18 3.45 0.49
CA VAL A 19 -3.32 2.22 -0.30
C VAL A 19 -2.22 1.21 0.01
N ILE A 20 -0.96 1.65 0.10
CA ILE A 20 0.15 0.76 0.46
C ILE A 20 -0.08 0.20 1.87
N GLN A 21 -0.47 1.05 2.84
CA GLN A 21 -0.84 0.63 4.18
C GLN A 21 -1.93 -0.44 4.16
N ALA A 22 -3.01 -0.22 3.41
CA ALA A 22 -4.06 -1.21 3.24
C ALA A 22 -3.51 -2.54 2.72
N MET A 23 -2.63 -2.52 1.72
CA MET A 23 -2.09 -3.74 1.13
C MET A 23 -1.17 -4.53 2.07
N VAL A 24 -0.39 -3.84 2.91
CA VAL A 24 0.54 -4.49 3.84
C VAL A 24 -0.08 -4.85 5.19
N SER A 25 -1.25 -4.29 5.51
CA SER A 25 -2.00 -4.61 6.73
C SER A 25 -2.67 -5.99 6.67
N VAL A 26 -2.62 -6.67 5.52
CA VAL A 26 -3.31 -7.94 5.31
C VAL A 26 -2.37 -9.11 5.52
N PRO A 27 -2.76 -10.15 6.28
CA PRO A 27 -1.94 -11.35 6.48
C PRO A 27 -1.89 -12.29 5.24
N TYR A 28 -2.13 -11.78 4.03
CA TYR A 28 -1.96 -12.60 2.82
C TYR A 28 -0.48 -12.81 2.55
N ALA A 29 -0.06 -14.07 2.53
CA ALA A 29 1.33 -14.49 2.31
C ALA A 29 1.99 -13.90 1.04
N ASN A 30 1.17 -13.46 0.06
CA ASN A 30 1.63 -13.03 -1.25
C ASN A 30 1.45 -11.53 -1.54
N PHE A 31 1.03 -10.70 -0.55
CA PHE A 31 0.68 -9.28 -0.78
C PHE A 31 -0.35 -9.05 -1.90
N VAL A 32 -1.17 -10.06 -2.18
CA VAL A 32 -2.28 -10.00 -3.14
C VAL A 32 -3.53 -9.59 -2.38
N VAL A 33 -4.08 -8.44 -2.73
CA VAL A 33 -5.19 -7.83 -1.99
C VAL A 33 -6.33 -7.47 -2.93
N PRO A 34 -7.58 -7.85 -2.59
CA PRO A 34 -8.73 -7.45 -3.38
C PRO A 34 -9.00 -5.95 -3.33
N GLY A 35 -9.46 -5.37 -4.43
CA GLY A 35 -9.73 -3.93 -4.51
C GLY A 35 -10.77 -3.41 -3.53
N THR A 36 -11.76 -4.21 -3.19
CA THR A 36 -12.74 -3.81 -2.17
C THR A 36 -12.09 -3.68 -0.80
N TYR A 37 -11.11 -4.54 -0.48
CA TYR A 37 -10.36 -4.43 0.75
C TYR A 37 -9.50 -3.16 0.74
N ILE A 38 -8.78 -2.90 -0.36
CA ILE A 38 -8.00 -1.67 -0.53
C ILE A 38 -8.90 -0.45 -0.33
N SER A 39 -10.08 -0.44 -0.94
CA SER A 39 -11.10 0.60 -0.78
C SER A 39 -11.50 0.81 0.69
N THR A 40 -11.90 -0.26 1.37
CA THR A 40 -12.34 -0.21 2.77
C THR A 40 -11.22 0.23 3.72
N ALA A 41 -10.03 -0.36 3.59
CA ALA A 41 -8.91 -0.09 4.51
C ALA A 41 -8.23 1.26 4.25
N SER A 42 -8.14 1.70 2.99
CA SER A 42 -7.60 3.04 2.67
C SER A 42 -8.62 4.17 2.88
N GLY A 43 -9.91 3.84 2.96
CA GLY A 43 -11.01 4.82 2.99
C GLY A 43 -11.20 5.57 1.67
N LEU A 44 -10.52 5.17 0.59
CA LEU A 44 -10.63 5.78 -0.73
C LEU A 44 -11.66 5.06 -1.58
N GLN A 45 -12.45 5.81 -2.34
CA GLN A 45 -13.47 5.26 -3.24
C GLN A 45 -13.48 5.99 -4.59
N GLY A 46 -14.11 5.36 -5.59
CA GLY A 46 -14.33 5.94 -6.92
C GLY A 46 -13.04 6.46 -7.58
N ASN A 47 -13.09 7.69 -8.09
CA ASN A 47 -11.97 8.30 -8.81
C ASN A 47 -10.72 8.47 -7.96
N ALA A 48 -10.86 8.72 -6.65
CA ALA A 48 -9.71 8.88 -5.76
C ALA A 48 -8.94 7.56 -5.61
N LEU A 49 -9.65 6.44 -5.43
CA LEU A 49 -9.03 5.12 -5.40
C LEU A 49 -8.44 4.75 -6.76
N GLY A 50 -9.23 4.87 -7.83
CA GLY A 50 -8.80 4.53 -9.19
C GLY A 50 -7.55 5.32 -9.62
N GLY A 51 -7.54 6.63 -9.40
CA GLY A 51 -6.37 7.47 -9.72
C GLY A 51 -5.14 7.13 -8.89
N THR A 52 -5.32 6.76 -7.62
CA THR A 52 -4.22 6.37 -6.73
C THR A 52 -3.63 5.02 -7.13
N VAL A 53 -4.49 4.02 -7.39
CA VAL A 53 -4.08 2.70 -7.88
C VAL A 53 -3.35 2.84 -9.21
N SER A 54 -3.90 3.57 -10.19
CA SER A 54 -3.22 3.81 -11.47
C SER A 54 -1.90 4.58 -11.33
N ALA A 55 -1.75 5.43 -10.32
CA ALA A 55 -0.47 6.08 -10.03
C ALA A 55 0.56 5.09 -9.43
N LEU A 56 0.13 4.21 -8.52
CA LEU A 56 0.99 3.18 -7.94
C LEU A 56 1.42 2.14 -8.98
N GLU A 57 0.52 1.76 -9.90
CA GLU A 57 0.85 0.89 -11.03
C GLU A 57 1.91 1.51 -11.94
N ARG A 58 1.71 2.78 -12.35
CA ARG A 58 2.69 3.50 -13.17
C ARG A 58 4.05 3.69 -12.49
N ASN A 59 4.06 3.77 -11.17
CA ASN A 59 5.28 3.88 -10.38
C ASN A 59 5.94 2.52 -10.12
N GLY A 60 5.40 1.41 -10.64
CA GLY A 60 5.94 0.06 -10.45
C GLY A 60 5.82 -0.45 -9.01
N ILE A 61 4.92 0.13 -8.21
CA ILE A 61 4.75 -0.25 -6.80
C ILE A 61 3.79 -1.43 -6.67
N ILE A 62 2.73 -1.44 -7.47
CA ILE A 62 1.73 -2.50 -7.50
C ILE A 62 1.50 -2.98 -8.93
N GLN A 63 0.94 -4.18 -9.09
CA GLN A 63 0.48 -4.68 -10.39
C GLN A 63 -0.87 -5.40 -10.24
N PRO A 64 -1.68 -5.47 -11.32
CA PRO A 64 -2.84 -6.35 -11.35
C PRO A 64 -2.39 -7.81 -11.25
N PHE A 65 -2.91 -8.53 -10.25
CA PHE A 65 -2.61 -9.95 -10.03
C PHE A 65 -3.63 -10.88 -10.69
N GLY A 66 -4.81 -10.34 -11.02
CA GLY A 66 -5.89 -11.09 -11.66
C GLY A 66 -7.24 -10.64 -11.18
N ARG A 67 -8.25 -11.45 -11.51
CA ARG A 67 -9.64 -11.20 -11.15
C ARG A 67 -10.24 -12.46 -10.54
N ASP A 68 -10.85 -12.32 -9.38
CA ASP A 68 -11.70 -13.35 -8.79
C ASP A 68 -13.17 -12.93 -8.97
N GLY A 69 -13.87 -13.61 -9.89
CA GLY A 69 -15.21 -13.25 -10.30
C GLY A 69 -15.31 -11.80 -10.81
N ARG A 70 -15.97 -10.92 -10.04
CA ARG A 70 -16.12 -9.49 -10.38
C ARG A 70 -15.02 -8.60 -9.78
N GLN A 71 -14.18 -9.14 -8.92
CA GLN A 71 -13.25 -8.38 -8.06
C GLN A 71 -11.83 -8.41 -8.64
N PHE A 72 -11.23 -7.24 -8.79
CA PHE A 72 -9.82 -7.13 -9.17
C PHE A 72 -8.93 -7.29 -7.93
N ASN A 73 -7.81 -7.99 -8.13
CA ASN A 73 -6.79 -8.19 -7.12
C ASN A 73 -5.51 -7.47 -7.56
N TRP A 74 -4.85 -6.83 -6.60
CA TRP A 74 -3.57 -6.16 -6.81
C TRP A 74 -2.50 -6.79 -5.96
N GLU A 75 -1.30 -6.90 -6.51
CA GLU A 75 -0.12 -7.35 -5.81
C GLU A 75 0.81 -6.17 -5.58
N LEU A 76 1.27 -5.97 -4.34
CA LEU A 76 2.37 -5.04 -4.06
C LEU A 76 3.64 -5.68 -4.59
N ILE A 77 4.30 -5.15 -5.61
CA ILE A 77 5.50 -5.77 -6.22
C ILE A 77 6.81 -5.11 -5.84
N ASP A 78 6.73 -3.94 -5.22
CA ASP A 78 7.91 -3.18 -4.85
C ASP A 78 8.81 -3.95 -3.86
N PRO A 79 10.06 -4.26 -4.24
CA PRO A 79 10.96 -5.06 -3.40
C PRO A 79 11.35 -4.31 -2.13
N ASP A 80 11.52 -2.99 -2.18
CA ASP A 80 11.94 -2.18 -1.03
C ASP A 80 10.82 -2.10 0.00
N LEU A 81 9.57 -1.91 -0.44
CA LEU A 81 8.41 -1.91 0.44
C LEU A 81 8.16 -3.28 1.06
N ARG A 82 8.32 -4.35 0.26
CA ARG A 82 8.22 -5.74 0.75
C ARG A 82 9.30 -6.04 1.79
N GLN A 83 10.53 -5.59 1.54
CA GLN A 83 11.65 -5.78 2.46
C GLN A 83 11.46 -4.97 3.75
N ALA A 84 11.09 -3.69 3.64
CA ALA A 84 10.83 -2.83 4.80
C ALA A 84 9.72 -3.41 5.70
N HIS A 85 8.65 -3.93 5.10
CA HIS A 85 7.59 -4.61 5.85
C HIS A 85 8.07 -5.89 6.54
N ARG A 86 8.97 -6.66 5.91
CA ARG A 86 9.53 -7.90 6.49
C ARG A 86 10.52 -7.63 7.63
N GLU A 87 11.33 -6.58 7.52
CA GLU A 87 12.36 -6.22 8.49
C GLU A 87 11.77 -5.63 9.77
N ASP A 88 10.85 -4.67 9.65
CA ASP A 88 10.18 -4.03 10.79
C ASP A 88 8.77 -3.57 10.39
N SER A 89 7.83 -4.51 10.39
CA SER A 89 6.44 -4.25 10.02
C SER A 89 5.79 -3.15 10.86
N LYS A 90 6.10 -3.06 12.16
CA LYS A 90 5.51 -2.08 13.07
C LYS A 90 5.96 -0.67 12.72
N THR A 91 7.27 -0.44 12.59
CA THR A 91 7.78 0.90 12.27
C THR A 91 7.43 1.29 10.83
N PHE A 92 7.40 0.33 9.90
CA PHE A 92 6.96 0.60 8.53
C PHE A 92 5.49 1.02 8.47
N LEU A 93 4.59 0.31 9.16
CA LEU A 93 3.17 0.68 9.25
C LEU A 93 2.99 2.03 9.94
N HIS A 94 3.79 2.32 10.99
CA HIS A 94 3.80 3.62 11.66
C HIS A 94 4.14 4.75 10.67
N MET A 95 5.21 4.58 9.89
CA MET A 95 5.61 5.57 8.87
C MET A 95 4.52 5.81 7.82
N LEU A 96 3.92 4.74 7.29
CA LEU A 96 2.82 4.87 6.34
C LEU A 96 1.63 5.61 6.96
N THR A 97 1.33 5.35 8.23
CA THR A 97 0.26 6.05 8.96
C THR A 97 0.54 7.55 9.07
N THR A 98 1.80 7.92 9.38
CA THR A 98 2.23 9.33 9.45
C THR A 98 2.06 10.02 8.09
N ILE A 99 2.49 9.40 6.99
CA ILE A 99 2.36 9.97 5.63
C ILE A 99 0.88 10.02 5.21
N ALA A 100 0.09 9.01 5.59
CA ALA A 100 -1.35 8.95 5.37
C ALA A 100 -2.13 10.01 6.18
N GLY A 101 -1.47 10.75 7.07
CA GLY A 101 -2.09 11.76 7.93
C GLY A 101 -3.05 11.15 8.96
N GLY A 102 -2.87 9.87 9.30
CA GLY A 102 -3.62 9.21 10.36
C GLY A 102 -3.01 9.49 11.73
N THR A 103 -3.85 9.77 12.73
CA THR A 103 -3.44 9.82 14.13
C THR A 103 -3.37 8.40 14.67
N ILE A 104 -2.24 8.01 15.27
CA ILE A 104 -2.11 6.71 15.93
C ILE A 104 -2.70 6.84 17.33
N SER A 105 -3.81 6.17 17.59
CA SER A 105 -4.22 5.88 18.97
C SER A 105 -3.36 4.70 19.43
N VAL A 106 -2.42 4.99 20.32
CA VAL A 106 -1.57 4.02 21.03
C VAL A 106 -2.40 3.21 22.02
#